data_AF-A0A962TVP0-F1
#
_entry.id   AF-A0A962TVP0-F1
#
_cell.length_a   1.000
_cell.length_b   1.000
_cell.length_c   1.000
_cell.angle_alpha   90.00
_cell.angle_beta   90.00
_cell.angle_gamma   90.00
#
_symmetry.space_group_name_H-M   'P 1'
#
loop_
_entity.id
_entity.type
_entity.pdbx_description
1 polymer ?
#
loop_
_entity_poly.entity_id
_entity_poly.type
_entity_poly.pdbx_seq_one_letter_code
_entity_poly.pdbx_strand_id
1 'polypeptide(L)'
;MVDQGIDLDEALRRAADQHGINPLHGRPPRADLLRGISEYRELFRPQQTEQLRRMRLAAREAMHRLKPFEPRLFGSLVHGDGPLDRVRILLSADTPEQVILHLHELHLPWREAEVTMHYSGGRRLAQPAVRFLAGEASIELVIIDRRSRSDPPRDPVDGGPLETLTADQLDALIGIEGN
;
A
#
# COMPACT_ATOMS: atom_id res chain seq x y z
N MET A 1 22.20 -5.30 -7.28
CA MET A 1 21.45 -6.02 -8.32
C MET A 1 21.09 -7.40 -7.80
N VAL A 2 19.88 -7.55 -7.27
CA VAL A 2 19.07 -8.78 -7.38
C VAL A 2 17.63 -8.35 -7.11
N ASP A 3 16.92 -8.28 -8.22
CA ASP A 3 15.48 -8.23 -8.36
C ASP A 3 14.84 -9.38 -7.57
N GLN A 4 13.98 -9.05 -6.61
CA GLN A 4 13.05 -10.00 -6.01
C GLN A 4 11.61 -9.50 -6.19
N GLY A 5 11.27 -9.18 -7.44
CA GLY A 5 9.91 -9.27 -7.97
C GLY A 5 9.56 -10.67 -8.48
N ILE A 6 10.23 -11.72 -7.97
CA ILE A 6 10.02 -13.08 -8.43
C ILE A 6 8.80 -13.66 -7.69
N ASP A 7 7.68 -13.57 -8.39
CA ASP A 7 6.72 -14.65 -8.54
C ASP A 7 5.67 -14.91 -7.45
N LEU A 8 4.84 -13.91 -7.16
CA LEU A 8 3.50 -14.22 -6.69
C LEU A 8 2.71 -15.01 -7.75
N ASP A 9 2.88 -14.67 -9.04
CA ASP A 9 2.22 -15.35 -10.15
C ASP A 9 2.74 -16.79 -10.36
N GLU A 10 4.03 -17.07 -10.17
CA GLU A 10 4.51 -18.46 -10.23
C GLU A 10 4.23 -19.24 -8.95
N ALA A 11 4.20 -18.60 -7.78
CA ALA A 11 3.72 -19.23 -6.56
C ALA A 11 2.23 -19.61 -6.67
N LEU A 12 1.41 -18.74 -7.26
CA LEU A 12 -0.01 -19.01 -7.54
C LEU A 12 -0.17 -20.12 -8.60
N ARG A 13 0.64 -20.13 -9.66
CA ARG A 13 0.64 -21.23 -10.65
C ARG A 13 1.01 -22.56 -10.03
N ARG A 14 2.07 -22.62 -9.20
CA ARG A 14 2.48 -23.85 -8.52
C ARG A 14 1.44 -24.33 -7.50
N ALA A 15 0.76 -23.41 -6.82
CA ALA A 15 -0.35 -23.75 -5.92
C ALA A 15 -1.58 -24.27 -6.69
N ALA A 16 -1.88 -23.71 -7.87
CA ALA A 16 -2.96 -24.17 -8.74
C ALA A 16 -2.69 -25.59 -9.28
N ASP A 17 -1.44 -25.89 -9.67
CA ASP A 17 -1.02 -27.20 -10.16
C ASP A 17 -1.08 -28.27 -9.06
N GLN A 18 -0.74 -27.94 -7.81
CA GLN A 18 -0.82 -28.87 -6.68
C GLN A 18 -2.26 -29.21 -6.25
N HIS A 19 -3.22 -28.33 -6.55
CA HIS A 19 -4.63 -28.51 -6.21
C HIS A 19 -5.53 -28.85 -7.42
N GLY A 20 -4.95 -29.08 -8.62
CA GLY A 20 -5.70 -29.47 -9.82
C GLY A 20 -6.61 -28.38 -10.39
N ILE A 21 -6.33 -27.11 -10.11
CA ILE A 21 -7.12 -25.96 -10.56
C ILE A 21 -6.56 -25.47 -11.90
N ASN A 22 -7.36 -25.58 -12.96
CA ASN A 22 -6.97 -25.15 -14.31
C ASN A 22 -6.84 -23.60 -14.36
N PRO A 23 -5.65 -23.05 -14.64
CA PRO A 23 -5.38 -21.60 -14.56
C PRO A 23 -6.10 -20.77 -15.64
N LEU A 24 -6.75 -21.41 -16.61
CA LEU A 24 -7.48 -20.71 -17.68
C LEU A 24 -8.95 -20.42 -17.37
N HIS A 25 -9.52 -20.96 -16.28
CA HIS A 25 -10.92 -20.74 -15.92
C HIS A 25 -11.09 -20.47 -14.42
N GLY A 26 -11.43 -19.23 -14.08
CA GLY A 26 -12.07 -18.93 -12.81
C GLY A 26 -11.37 -17.83 -12.02
N ARG A 27 -11.54 -16.56 -12.43
CA ARG A 27 -11.55 -15.49 -11.45
C ARG A 27 -12.63 -15.87 -10.42
N PRO A 28 -12.30 -16.05 -9.13
CA PRO A 28 -13.32 -16.39 -8.14
C PRO A 28 -14.41 -15.31 -8.17
N PRO A 29 -15.69 -15.68 -8.09
CA PRO A 29 -16.76 -14.70 -8.07
C PRO A 29 -16.51 -13.74 -6.90
N ARG A 30 -16.90 -12.48 -7.05
CA ARG A 30 -16.60 -11.40 -6.09
C ARG A 30 -16.93 -11.80 -4.64
N ALA A 31 -18.00 -12.56 -4.43
CA ALA A 31 -18.42 -13.06 -3.12
C ALA A 31 -17.40 -14.01 -2.48
N ASP A 32 -16.78 -14.90 -3.26
CA ASP A 32 -15.79 -15.85 -2.76
C ASP A 32 -14.44 -15.18 -2.52
N LEU A 33 -14.09 -14.19 -3.34
CA LEU A 33 -12.92 -13.34 -3.09
C LEU A 33 -13.08 -12.55 -1.78
N LEU A 34 -14.24 -11.90 -1.59
CA LEU A 34 -14.55 -11.15 -0.36
C LEU A 34 -14.66 -12.08 0.86
N ARG A 35 -15.15 -13.32 0.70
CA ARG A 35 -15.19 -14.32 1.77
C ARG A 35 -13.80 -14.78 2.16
N GLY A 36 -12.94 -15.13 1.20
CA GLY A 36 -11.55 -15.51 1.47
C GLY A 36 -10.75 -14.36 2.11
N ILE A 37 -11.01 -13.12 1.68
CA ILE A 37 -10.50 -11.91 2.33
C ILE A 37 -11.02 -11.80 3.78
N SER A 38 -12.31 -12.07 4.02
CA SER A 38 -12.91 -12.02 5.37
C SER A 38 -12.39 -13.12 6.30
N GLU A 39 -12.24 -14.35 5.80
CA GLU A 39 -11.72 -15.49 6.56
C GLU A 39 -10.23 -15.30 6.88
N TYR A 40 -9.44 -14.76 5.94
CA TYR A 40 -8.06 -14.34 6.19
C TYR A 40 -8.02 -13.21 7.26
N ARG A 41 -8.93 -12.25 7.18
CA ARG A 41 -9.06 -11.15 8.17
C ARG A 41 -9.43 -11.66 9.57
N GLU A 42 -10.23 -12.71 9.69
CA GLU A 42 -10.58 -13.31 10.99
C GLU A 42 -9.42 -14.10 11.60
N LEU A 43 -8.62 -14.79 10.78
CA LEU A 43 -7.53 -15.64 11.25
C LEU A 43 -6.33 -14.85 11.80
N PHE A 44 -6.10 -13.61 11.36
CA PHE A 44 -4.92 -12.80 11.74
C PHE A 44 -5.19 -11.65 12.73
N ARG A 45 -6.46 -11.41 13.10
CA ARG A 45 -6.90 -10.26 13.93
C ARG A 45 -6.24 -10.10 15.31
N PRO A 46 -6.01 -11.14 16.14
CA PRO A 46 -5.58 -10.92 17.54
C PRO A 46 -4.08 -10.74 17.77
N GLN A 47 -3.20 -11.35 16.97
CA GLN A 47 -1.73 -11.22 17.15
C GLN A 47 -1.12 -10.01 16.43
N GLN A 48 -1.89 -9.32 15.57
CA GLN A 48 -1.41 -8.21 14.75
C GLN A 48 -1.67 -6.82 15.32
N THR A 49 -2.45 -6.65 16.40
CA THR A 49 -2.86 -5.31 16.87
C THR A 49 -1.67 -4.43 17.27
N GLU A 50 -0.69 -4.98 17.99
CA GLU A 50 0.49 -4.21 18.40
C GLU A 50 1.40 -3.90 17.19
N GLN A 51 1.61 -4.86 16.29
CA GLN A 51 2.36 -4.60 15.06
C GLN A 51 1.67 -3.56 14.17
N LEU A 52 0.35 -3.66 14.01
CA LEU A 52 -0.47 -2.71 13.27
C LEU A 52 -0.33 -1.30 13.86
N ARG A 53 -0.46 -1.19 15.19
CA ARG A 53 -0.28 0.07 15.91
C ARG A 53 1.12 0.64 15.69
N ARG A 54 2.18 -0.16 15.83
CA ARG A 54 3.57 0.26 15.56
C ARG A 54 3.74 0.77 14.13
N MET A 55 3.22 0.04 13.14
CA MET A 55 3.31 0.43 11.74
C MET A 55 2.51 1.71 11.45
N ARG A 56 1.34 1.91 12.07
CA ARG A 56 0.55 3.14 11.97
C ARG A 56 1.24 4.34 12.63
N LEU A 57 1.91 4.14 13.76
CA LEU A 57 2.71 5.18 14.40
C LEU A 57 3.91 5.60 13.51
N ALA A 58 4.59 4.64 12.91
CA ALA A 58 5.67 4.90 11.95
C ALA A 58 5.15 5.63 10.69
N ALA A 59 4.00 5.19 10.16
CA ALA A 59 3.33 5.85 9.05
C ALA A 59 3.00 7.31 9.37
N ARG A 60 2.43 7.55 10.55
CA ARG A 60 2.12 8.91 11.02
C ARG A 60 3.36 9.79 11.05
N GLU A 61 4.46 9.32 11.63
CA GLU A 61 5.69 10.13 11.71
C GLU A 61 6.22 10.49 10.31
N ALA A 62 6.22 9.51 9.39
CA ALA A 62 6.60 9.76 8.00
C ALA A 62 5.66 10.77 7.32
N MET A 63 4.34 10.63 7.50
CA MET A 63 3.35 11.57 6.95
C MET A 63 3.54 12.99 7.49
N HIS A 64 3.94 13.16 8.75
CA HIS A 64 4.24 14.48 9.31
C HIS A 64 5.47 15.13 8.64
N ARG A 65 6.53 14.36 8.41
CA ARG A 65 7.76 14.82 7.73
C ARG A 65 7.55 15.09 6.23
N LEU A 66 6.54 14.46 5.64
CA LEU A 66 6.18 14.57 4.21
C LEU A 66 4.98 15.50 3.96
N LYS A 67 4.57 16.28 4.95
CA LYS A 67 3.41 17.20 4.88
C LYS A 67 3.35 18.08 3.61
N PRO A 68 4.46 18.60 3.05
CA PRO A 68 4.41 19.40 1.81
C PRO A 68 3.80 18.66 0.60
N PHE A 69 3.82 17.32 0.60
CA PHE A 69 3.34 16.47 -0.49
C PHE A 69 1.96 15.85 -0.25
N GLU A 70 1.20 16.39 0.72
CA GLU A 70 -0.17 15.93 1.04
C GLU A 70 -0.27 14.40 1.22
N PRO A 71 0.50 13.82 2.16
CA PRO A 71 0.67 12.38 2.24
C PRO A 71 -0.61 11.69 2.70
N ARG A 72 -0.91 10.54 2.08
CA ARG A 72 -2.10 9.73 2.35
C ARG A 72 -1.73 8.27 2.54
N LEU A 73 -2.05 7.69 3.70
CA LEU A 73 -1.85 6.26 3.96
C LEU A 73 -2.84 5.46 3.11
N PHE A 74 -2.40 4.36 2.50
CA PHE A 74 -3.29 3.43 1.78
C PHE A 74 -2.86 1.98 1.96
N GLY A 75 -3.71 1.05 1.52
CA GLY A 75 -3.46 -0.39 1.62
C GLY A 75 -3.76 -0.98 3.00
N SER A 76 -3.10 -2.09 3.33
CA SER A 76 -3.47 -2.96 4.47
C SER A 76 -3.45 -2.30 5.84
N LEU A 77 -2.73 -1.18 6.01
CA LEU A 77 -2.72 -0.43 7.28
C LEU A 77 -3.99 0.39 7.51
N VAL A 78 -4.80 0.65 6.48
CA VAL A 78 -6.08 1.37 6.64
C VAL A 78 -7.03 0.54 7.49
N HIS A 79 -7.23 -0.73 7.12
CA HIS A 79 -8.16 -1.62 7.81
C HIS A 79 -7.49 -2.64 8.74
N GLY A 80 -6.17 -2.79 8.66
CA GLY A 80 -5.43 -3.82 9.41
C GLY A 80 -5.76 -5.23 8.92
N ASP A 81 -5.99 -5.38 7.61
CA ASP A 81 -6.71 -6.50 7.02
C ASP A 81 -5.87 -7.33 6.05
N GLY A 82 -4.57 -7.06 6.02
CA GLY A 82 -3.60 -7.71 5.14
C GLY A 82 -2.18 -7.64 5.73
N PRO A 83 -1.15 -7.93 4.92
CA PRO A 83 0.23 -7.90 5.37
C PRO A 83 0.64 -6.56 5.98
N LEU A 84 1.30 -6.64 7.14
CA LEU A 84 1.82 -5.48 7.88
C LEU A 84 3.34 -5.34 7.71
N ASP A 85 3.87 -5.80 6.58
CA ASP A 85 5.29 -5.79 6.23
C ASP A 85 5.76 -4.40 5.75
N ARG A 86 4.83 -3.56 5.29
CA ARG A 86 5.16 -2.27 4.68
C ARG A 86 4.09 -1.20 4.92
N VAL A 87 4.58 0.00 5.18
CA VAL A 87 3.79 1.23 5.13
C VAL A 87 3.74 1.76 3.71
N ARG A 88 2.53 1.93 3.17
CA ARG A 88 2.32 2.51 1.84
C ARG A 88 1.68 3.90 1.93
N ILE A 89 2.38 4.91 1.42
CA ILE A 89 1.93 6.30 1.45
C ILE A 89 1.88 6.83 0.02
N LEU A 90 0.75 7.40 -0.34
CA LEU A 90 0.56 8.12 -1.59
C LEU A 90 0.95 9.59 -1.38
N LEU A 91 1.82 10.10 -2.23
CA LEU A 91 2.27 11.49 -2.23
C LEU A 91 1.79 12.19 -3.50
N SER A 92 1.37 13.45 -3.35
CA SER A 92 1.01 14.32 -4.47
C SER A 92 2.11 15.37 -4.68
N ALA A 93 2.81 15.28 -5.80
CA ALA A 93 3.87 16.20 -6.18
C ALA A 93 3.72 16.65 -7.63
N ASP A 94 4.31 17.78 -8.02
CA ASP A 94 4.33 18.18 -9.43
C ASP A 94 5.30 17.29 -10.21
N THR A 95 6.42 16.91 -9.57
CA THR A 95 7.39 15.98 -10.13
C THR A 95 7.98 15.05 -9.06
N PRO A 96 8.42 13.83 -9.41
CA PRO A 96 9.08 12.92 -8.48
C PRO A 96 10.37 13.50 -7.86
N GLU A 97 11.11 14.31 -8.62
CA GLU A 97 12.37 14.93 -8.19
C GLU A 97 12.18 15.82 -6.96
N GLN A 98 11.03 16.47 -6.81
CA GLN A 98 10.73 17.26 -5.61
C GLN A 98 10.73 16.39 -4.35
N VAL A 99 10.16 15.18 -4.44
CA VAL A 99 10.14 14.21 -3.33
C VAL A 99 11.54 13.68 -3.06
N ILE A 100 12.30 13.36 -4.12
CA ILE A 100 13.67 12.88 -3.98
C ILE A 100 14.58 13.91 -3.30
N LEU A 101 14.49 15.18 -3.69
CA LEU A 101 15.25 16.26 -3.09
C LEU A 101 14.92 16.40 -1.60
N HIS A 102 13.63 16.35 -1.24
CA HIS A 102 13.19 16.40 0.16
C HIS A 102 13.72 15.22 0.97
N LEU A 103 13.72 14.00 0.42
CA LEU A 103 14.29 12.83 1.09
C LEU A 103 15.80 12.93 1.27
N HIS A 104 16.50 13.54 0.31
CA HIS A 104 17.93 13.80 0.41
C HIS A 104 18.24 14.78 1.55
N GLU A 105 17.45 15.85 1.72
CA GLU A 105 17.57 16.79 2.85
C GLU A 105 17.37 16.10 4.20
N LEU A 106 16.49 15.09 4.25
CA LEU A 106 16.27 14.25 5.43
C LEU A 106 17.39 13.22 5.69
N HIS A 107 18.40 13.14 4.82
CA HIS A 107 19.51 12.17 4.88
C HIS A 107 19.05 10.71 5.00
N LEU A 108 17.92 10.37 4.39
CA LEU A 108 17.35 9.03 4.45
C LEU A 108 17.91 8.17 3.30
N PRO A 109 18.49 6.98 3.56
CA PRO A 109 18.88 6.07 2.50
C PRO A 109 17.61 5.50 1.86
N TRP A 110 17.45 5.73 0.56
CA TRP A 110 16.29 5.28 -0.19
C TRP A 110 16.68 4.47 -1.43
N ARG A 111 15.71 3.70 -1.94
CA ARG A 111 15.80 2.94 -3.19
C ARG A 111 14.64 3.31 -4.09
N GLU A 112 14.94 3.47 -5.36
CA GLU A 112 13.93 3.62 -6.39
C GLU A 112 13.10 2.35 -6.54
N ALA A 113 11.83 2.52 -6.85
CA ALA A 113 10.87 1.47 -7.12
C ALA A 113 9.81 1.99 -8.10
N GLU A 114 9.02 1.09 -8.64
CA GLU A 114 7.81 1.44 -9.36
C GLU A 114 6.64 0.64 -8.80
N VAL A 115 5.45 1.25 -8.78
CA VAL A 115 4.22 0.62 -8.32
C VAL A 115 3.13 0.82 -9.38
N THR A 116 2.54 -0.27 -9.85
CA THR A 116 1.41 -0.21 -10.78
C THR A 116 0.15 0.20 -10.02
N MET A 117 -0.45 1.31 -10.43
CA MET A 117 -1.71 1.83 -9.90
C MET A 117 -2.82 1.71 -10.93
N HIS A 118 -4.05 1.50 -10.46
CA HIS A 118 -5.24 1.37 -11.30
C HIS A 118 -5.97 2.71 -11.38
N TYR A 119 -6.52 3.04 -12.54
CA TYR A 119 -7.21 4.30 -12.81
C TYR A 119 -8.55 4.05 -13.52
N SER A 120 -9.31 5.11 -13.77
CA SER A 120 -10.56 5.00 -14.54
C SER A 120 -10.35 4.40 -15.93
N GLY A 121 -11.40 3.77 -16.47
CA GLY A 121 -11.35 3.12 -17.78
C GLY A 121 -10.47 1.87 -17.84
N GLY A 122 -10.15 1.26 -16.69
CA GLY A 122 -9.33 0.05 -16.61
C GLY A 122 -7.83 0.28 -16.90
N ARG A 123 -7.40 1.55 -16.91
CA ARG A 123 -6.01 1.92 -17.13
C ARG A 123 -5.15 1.47 -15.95
N ARG A 124 -3.96 0.95 -16.27
CA ARG A 124 -2.93 0.57 -15.30
C ARG A 124 -1.65 1.32 -15.64
N LEU A 125 -1.17 2.14 -14.72
CA LEU A 125 0.00 2.98 -14.94
C LEU A 125 1.04 2.68 -13.87
N ALA A 126 2.30 2.49 -14.28
CA ALA A 126 3.41 2.50 -13.36
C ALA A 126 3.56 3.92 -12.79
N GLN A 127 3.62 4.02 -11.48
CA GLN A 127 3.91 5.25 -10.77
C GLN A 127 5.31 5.16 -10.14
N PRO A 128 6.10 6.23 -10.21
CA PRO A 128 7.39 6.27 -9.54
C PRO A 128 7.19 6.12 -8.04
N ALA A 129 8.05 5.32 -7.43
CA ALA A 129 7.98 5.03 -6.02
C ALA A 129 9.37 5.03 -5.38
N VAL A 130 9.40 5.27 -4.08
CA VAL A 130 10.63 5.31 -3.30
C VAL A 130 10.45 4.47 -2.05
N ARG A 131 11.45 3.65 -1.74
CA ARG A 131 11.44 2.77 -0.57
C ARG A 131 12.58 3.10 0.37
N PHE A 132 12.28 3.19 1.66
CA PHE A 132 13.30 3.37 2.69
C PHE A 132 12.86 2.69 3.99
N LEU A 133 13.80 2.56 4.93
CA LEU A 133 13.54 2.06 6.28
C LEU A 133 13.47 3.22 7.26
N ALA A 134 12.42 3.27 8.07
CA ALA A 134 12.28 4.17 9.20
C ALA A 134 12.24 3.35 10.50
N GLY A 135 13.40 3.23 11.16
CA GLY A 135 13.57 2.23 12.23
C GLY A 135 13.44 0.82 11.65
N GLU A 136 12.45 0.07 12.13
CA GLU A 136 12.13 -1.28 11.62
C GLU A 136 11.01 -1.29 10.56
N ALA A 137 10.35 -0.15 10.32
CA ALA A 137 9.25 -0.05 9.38
C ALA A 137 9.76 0.19 7.96
N SER A 138 9.39 -0.70 7.03
CA SER A 138 9.57 -0.48 5.59
C SER A 138 8.53 0.51 5.09
N ILE A 139 8.97 1.61 4.48
CA ILE A 139 8.10 2.66 3.93
C ILE A 139 8.24 2.69 2.42
N GLU A 140 7.10 2.66 1.71
CA GLU A 140 6.97 2.83 0.27
C GLU A 140 6.12 4.06 -0.02
N LEU A 141 6.76 5.04 -0.64
CA LEU A 141 6.15 6.28 -1.09
C LEU A 141 5.81 6.11 -2.57
N VAL A 142 4.53 6.17 -2.93
CA VAL A 142 4.08 6.20 -4.32
C VAL A 142 3.78 7.63 -4.68
N ILE A 143 4.39 8.13 -5.76
CA ILE A 143 4.31 9.53 -6.15
C ILE A 143 3.34 9.64 -7.32
N ILE A 144 2.31 10.46 -7.17
CA ILE A 144 1.36 10.81 -8.23
C ILE A 144 1.41 12.30 -8.53
N ASP A 145 1.06 12.66 -9.76
CA ASP A 145 0.91 14.06 -10.19
C ASP A 145 -0.26 14.70 -9.42
N ARG A 146 -0.10 15.94 -8.96
CA ARG A 146 -1.19 16.74 -8.36
C ARG A 146 -2.43 16.83 -9.26
N ARG A 147 -2.27 16.75 -10.58
CA ARG A 147 -3.34 16.74 -11.59
C ARG A 147 -4.14 15.44 -11.58
N SER A 148 -3.60 14.35 -11.02
CA SER A 148 -4.31 13.09 -10.82
C SER A 148 -5.46 13.20 -9.81
N ARG A 149 -5.68 14.36 -9.16
CA ARG A 149 -6.90 14.60 -8.35
C ARG A 149 -8.19 14.45 -9.14
N SER A 150 -8.18 14.71 -10.44
CA SER A 150 -9.35 14.56 -11.32
C SER A 150 -9.63 13.09 -11.70
N ASP A 151 -8.61 12.23 -11.63
CA ASP A 151 -8.69 10.78 -11.89
C ASP A 151 -7.81 10.06 -10.87
N PRO A 152 -8.26 9.95 -9.61
CA PRO A 152 -7.45 9.37 -8.55
C PRO A 152 -7.26 7.86 -8.75
N PRO A 153 -6.22 7.28 -8.15
CA PRO A 153 -6.04 5.84 -8.12
C PRO A 153 -7.30 5.12 -7.60
N ARG A 154 -7.55 3.94 -8.16
CA ARG A 154 -8.67 3.07 -7.85
C ARG A 154 -8.21 1.83 -7.11
N ASP A 155 -9.10 1.32 -6.28
CA ASP A 155 -8.90 0.05 -5.60
C ASP A 155 -8.79 -1.09 -6.64
N PRO A 156 -7.76 -1.95 -6.56
CA PRO A 156 -7.54 -2.99 -7.54
C PRO A 156 -8.54 -4.16 -7.45
N VAL A 157 -9.25 -4.31 -6.32
CA VAL A 157 -10.17 -5.40 -6.04
C VAL A 157 -11.57 -5.09 -6.58
N ASP A 158 -12.11 -3.92 -6.23
CA ASP A 158 -13.49 -3.56 -6.58
C ASP A 158 -13.62 -2.44 -7.63
N GLY A 159 -12.52 -1.77 -7.98
CA GLY A 159 -12.51 -0.67 -8.96
C GLY A 159 -13.11 0.63 -8.44
N GLY A 160 -13.45 0.69 -7.15
CA GLY A 160 -13.87 1.90 -6.45
C GLY A 160 -12.72 2.89 -6.24
N PRO A 161 -12.98 4.05 -5.62
CA PRO A 161 -11.92 4.95 -5.19
C PRO A 161 -10.95 4.23 -4.26
N LEU A 162 -9.63 4.42 -4.45
CA LEU A 162 -8.66 3.88 -3.51
C LEU A 162 -8.90 4.50 -2.13
N GLU A 163 -9.13 3.64 -1.14
CA GLU A 163 -9.32 4.11 0.22
C GLU A 163 -8.00 4.61 0.80
N THR A 164 -8.03 5.82 1.35
CA THR A 164 -6.85 6.46 1.92
C THR A 164 -7.20 7.22 3.20
N LEU A 165 -6.21 7.35 4.10
CA LEU A 165 -6.31 8.15 5.31
C LEU A 165 -5.35 9.33 5.23
N THR A 166 -5.83 10.52 5.60
CA THR A 166 -4.96 11.67 5.90
C THR A 166 -4.22 11.45 7.21
N ALA A 167 -3.21 12.28 7.49
CA ALA A 167 -2.50 12.24 8.77
C ALA A 167 -3.47 12.41 9.96
N ASP A 168 -4.39 13.37 9.86
CA ASP A 168 -5.40 13.62 10.91
C ASP A 168 -6.35 12.43 11.11
N GLN A 169 -6.77 11.77 10.02
CA GLN A 169 -7.62 10.57 10.10
C GLN A 169 -6.87 9.39 10.72
N LEU A 170 -5.58 9.24 10.39
CA LEU A 170 -4.71 8.23 11.00
C LEU A 170 -4.49 8.50 12.49
N ASP A 171 -4.31 9.75 12.88
CA ASP A 171 -4.20 10.15 14.28
C ASP A 171 -5.47 9.83 15.08
N ALA A 172 -6.64 10.15 14.52
CA ALA A 172 -7.91 9.79 15.13
C ALA A 172 -8.06 8.26 15.29
N LEU A 173 -7.65 7.49 14.28
CA LEU A 173 -7.70 6.03 14.30
C LEU A 173 -6.79 5.45 15.41
N ILE A 174 -5.53 5.91 15.50
CA ILE A 174 -4.59 5.47 16.55
C ILE A 174 -5.12 5.84 17.94
N GLY A 175 -5.79 6.99 18.08
CA GLY A 175 -6.40 7.44 19.33
C GLY A 175 -7.49 6.49 19.83
N ILE A 176 -8.31 5.97 18.93
CA ILE A 176 -9.37 4.99 19.24
C ILE A 176 -8.77 3.64 19.67
N GLU A 177 -7.69 3.21 19.03
CA GLU A 177 -7.02 1.94 19.36
C GLU A 177 -6.24 1.96 20.68
N GLY A 178 -5.97 3.13 21.24
CA GLY A 178 -5.21 3.32 22.48
C GLY A 178 -6.02 3.36 23.75
N ASN A 179 -7.34 3.21 23.67
CA ASN A 179 -8.28 3.29 24.78
C ASN A 179 -9.02 1.96 24.94
#